data_AF-A0A9E6EMZ1-F1
#
_entry.id   AF-A0A9E6EMZ1-F1
#
_cell.length_a   1.000
_cell.length_b   1.000
_cell.length_c   1.000
_cell.angle_alpha   90.00
_cell.angle_beta   90.00
_cell.angle_gamma   90.00
#
_symmetry.space_group_name_H-M   'P 1'
#
loop_
_entity.id
_entity.type
_entity.pdbx_description
1 polymer ?
#
loop_
_entity_poly.entity_id
_entity_poly.type
_entity_poly.pdbx_seq_one_letter_code
_entity_poly.pdbx_strand_id
1 'polypeptide(L)'
;MAHSTLLIPACLLLILGCVEPKAIAPVSPMAPSPLVVEPASVAVTAGQGTDFKARAQDGSRPKVAWEAQGGSVDASGHFTAPAEPGTATVVARAYGGRTASATVK
;
A
#
# COMPACT_ATOMS: atom_id res chain seq x y z
N MET A 1 58.73 62.37 17.71
CA MET A 1 59.23 61.43 16.69
C MET A 1 58.92 60.02 17.18
N ALA A 2 58.35 59.21 16.28
CA ALA A 2 57.89 57.82 16.43
C ALA A 2 56.79 57.55 17.48
N HIS A 3 55.55 57.35 17.01
CA HIS A 3 54.57 56.38 17.52
C HIS A 3 53.59 56.12 16.36
N SER A 4 53.87 55.14 15.51
CA SER A 4 53.43 53.73 15.63
C SER A 4 52.06 53.55 14.97
N THR A 5 52.11 53.11 13.72
CA THR A 5 50.98 52.69 12.89
C THR A 5 50.34 51.43 13.48
N LEU A 6 49.02 51.44 13.69
CA LEU A 6 48.24 50.20 13.75
C LEU A 6 46.91 50.38 13.02
N LEU A 7 46.81 49.79 11.82
CA LEU A 7 45.56 49.59 11.11
C LEU A 7 44.63 48.73 11.97
N ILE A 8 43.50 49.31 12.37
CA ILE A 8 42.42 48.57 13.03
C ILE A 8 41.62 47.88 11.91
N PRO A 9 41.59 46.54 11.87
CA PRO A 9 40.96 45.80 10.80
C PRO A 9 39.43 45.86 10.93
N ALA A 10 38.79 45.94 9.77
CA ALA A 10 37.48 45.37 9.47
C ALA A 10 36.41 45.43 10.58
N CYS A 11 35.56 46.45 10.47
CA CYS A 11 34.18 46.36 10.88
C CYS A 11 33.50 45.22 10.09
N LEU A 12 33.54 43.99 10.61
CA LEU A 12 32.81 42.86 10.05
C LEU A 12 31.82 42.33 11.08
N LEU A 13 30.56 42.46 10.70
CA LEU A 13 29.35 42.23 11.47
C LEU A 13 29.31 40.89 12.21
N LEU A 14 28.76 40.96 13.42
CA LEU A 14 28.22 39.85 14.20
C LEU A 14 27.32 38.96 13.32
N ILE A 15 27.81 37.81 12.89
CA ILE A 15 26.95 36.72 12.46
C ILE A 15 26.58 35.87 13.67
N LEU A 16 25.31 35.96 14.06
CA LEU A 16 24.67 34.92 14.84
C LEU A 16 24.91 33.61 14.08
N GLY A 17 25.75 32.74 14.64
CA GLY A 17 25.76 31.32 14.27
C GLY A 17 24.43 30.72 14.74
N CYS A 18 23.38 30.92 13.95
CA CYS A 18 22.24 30.01 13.93
C CYS A 18 22.82 28.63 13.63
N VAL A 19 22.94 27.80 14.66
CA VAL A 19 22.97 26.34 14.46
C VAL A 19 21.69 26.01 13.74
N GLU A 20 21.76 25.89 12.42
CA GLU A 20 20.67 25.45 11.58
C GLU A 20 20.28 24.07 12.09
N PRO A 21 19.10 23.89 12.72
CA PRO A 21 18.68 22.57 13.12
C PRO A 21 18.57 21.77 11.82
N LYS A 22 19.47 20.81 11.65
CA LYS A 22 19.43 19.87 10.53
C LYS A 22 18.03 19.27 10.52
N ALA A 23 17.21 19.73 9.59
CA ALA A 23 15.82 19.31 9.49
C ALA A 23 15.82 17.79 9.35
N ILE A 24 15.25 17.10 10.34
CA ILE A 24 14.96 15.68 10.22
C ILE A 24 13.80 15.61 9.24
N ALA A 25 14.04 15.12 8.03
CA ALA A 25 12.98 14.96 7.05
C ALA A 25 11.84 14.13 7.67
N PRO A 26 10.56 14.52 7.49
CA PRO A 26 9.46 13.71 7.97
C PRO A 26 9.54 12.34 7.27
N VAL A 27 9.57 11.26 8.05
CA VAL A 27 9.40 9.91 7.52
C VAL A 27 7.98 9.81 6.98
N SER A 28 7.82 9.97 5.67
CA SER A 28 6.51 9.74 5.04
C SER A 28 6.15 8.28 5.27
N PRO A 29 4.99 7.95 5.87
CA PRO A 29 4.57 6.57 6.03
C PRO A 29 4.44 5.97 4.63
N MET A 30 5.28 4.98 4.34
CA MET A 30 5.20 4.23 3.08
C MET A 30 3.87 3.48 3.07
N ALA A 31 2.90 4.01 2.32
CA ALA A 31 1.61 3.35 2.15
C ALA A 31 1.82 1.98 1.49
N PRO A 32 1.14 0.91 1.95
CA PRO A 32 1.33 -0.41 1.40
C PRO A 32 0.77 -0.49 -0.03
N SER A 33 1.47 -1.22 -0.90
CA SER A 33 1.07 -1.42 -2.29
C SER A 33 -0.36 -1.96 -2.42
N PRO A 34 -1.15 -1.50 -3.42
CA PRO A 34 -2.53 -1.94 -3.62
C PRO A 34 -2.64 -3.46 -3.84
N LEU A 35 -3.76 -4.03 -3.41
CA LEU A 35 -4.09 -5.45 -3.59
C LEU A 35 -4.89 -5.64 -4.89
N VAL A 36 -4.69 -6.76 -5.56
CA VAL A 36 -5.47 -7.20 -6.74
C VAL A 36 -5.86 -8.66 -6.60
N VAL A 37 -7.01 -9.03 -7.15
CA VAL A 37 -7.50 -10.42 -7.24
C VAL A 37 -7.61 -10.81 -8.71
N GLU A 38 -7.15 -12.02 -9.03
CA GLU A 38 -7.23 -12.60 -10.37
C GLU A 38 -7.88 -13.99 -10.35
N PRO A 39 -8.75 -14.30 -11.33
CA PRO A 39 -9.29 -13.37 -12.33
C PRO A 39 -10.15 -12.26 -11.69
N ALA A 40 -10.22 -11.07 -12.30
CA ALA A 40 -11.06 -9.99 -11.79
C ALA A 40 -12.56 -10.25 -12.06
N SER A 41 -12.86 -10.99 -13.13
CA SER A 41 -14.20 -11.50 -13.39
C SER A 41 -14.15 -12.82 -14.16
N VAL A 42 -15.07 -13.73 -13.84
CA VAL A 42 -15.16 -15.05 -14.47
C VAL A 42 -16.62 -15.51 -14.53
N ALA A 43 -16.96 -16.29 -15.56
CA ALA A 43 -18.25 -16.96 -15.62
C ALA A 43 -18.10 -18.41 -15.12
N VAL A 44 -18.95 -18.84 -14.19
CA VAL A 44 -18.87 -20.18 -13.59
C VAL A 44 -20.24 -20.83 -13.65
N THR A 45 -20.29 -22.03 -14.23
CA THR A 45 -21.52 -22.82 -14.25
C THR A 45 -22.00 -23.10 -12.82
N ALA A 46 -23.31 -23.01 -12.59
CA ALA A 46 -23.91 -23.33 -11.29
C ALA A 46 -23.42 -24.69 -10.75
N GLY A 47 -23.06 -24.73 -9.46
CA GLY A 47 -22.49 -25.90 -8.80
C GLY A 47 -21.03 -26.22 -9.16
N GLN A 48 -20.35 -25.40 -9.97
CA GLN A 48 -18.91 -25.55 -10.27
C GLN A 48 -18.06 -24.55 -9.48
N GLY A 49 -16.75 -24.77 -9.48
CA GLY A 49 -15.79 -23.94 -8.77
C GLY A 49 -14.73 -23.30 -9.66
N THR A 50 -14.06 -22.28 -9.12
CA THR A 50 -12.94 -21.59 -9.75
C THR A 50 -11.99 -21.02 -8.70
N ASP A 51 -10.72 -20.88 -9.05
CA ASP A 51 -9.70 -20.39 -8.13
C ASP A 51 -9.45 -18.90 -8.31
N PHE A 52 -9.39 -18.19 -7.19
CA PHE A 52 -8.95 -16.80 -7.12
C PHE A 52 -7.59 -16.70 -6.44
N LYS A 53 -6.75 -15.78 -6.93
CA LYS A 53 -5.45 -15.46 -6.35
C LYS A 53 -5.36 -13.98 -6.04
N ALA A 54 -4.93 -13.65 -4.82
CA ALA A 54 -4.63 -12.29 -4.44
C ALA A 54 -3.11 -12.03 -4.53
N ARG A 55 -2.73 -10.86 -5.04
CA ARG A 55 -1.35 -10.34 -4.94
C ARG A 55 -1.37 -8.84 -4.71
N ALA A 56 -0.29 -8.29 -4.18
CA ALA A 56 -0.06 -6.85 -4.23
C ALA A 56 0.55 -6.46 -5.59
N GLN A 57 0.36 -5.21 -6.00
CA GLN A 57 0.87 -4.71 -7.28
C GLN A 57 2.39 -4.67 -7.35
N ASP A 58 3.08 -4.65 -6.21
CA ASP A 58 4.54 -4.80 -6.12
C ASP A 58 5.03 -6.25 -6.33
N GLY A 59 4.11 -7.19 -6.60
CA GLY A 59 4.41 -8.61 -6.80
C GLY A 59 4.39 -9.46 -5.53
N SER A 60 4.28 -8.85 -4.35
CA SER A 60 4.17 -9.57 -3.08
C SER A 60 2.87 -10.36 -2.99
N ARG A 61 2.89 -11.48 -2.27
CA ARG A 61 1.71 -12.35 -2.05
C ARG A 61 1.35 -12.36 -0.56
N PRO A 62 0.70 -11.29 -0.05
CA PRO A 62 0.33 -11.25 1.35
C PRO A 62 -0.68 -12.36 1.67
N LYS A 63 -0.67 -12.83 2.92
CA LYS A 63 -1.78 -13.66 3.42
C LYS A 63 -3.06 -12.83 3.39
N VAL A 64 -4.13 -13.43 2.87
CA VAL A 64 -5.46 -12.80 2.79
C VAL A 64 -6.51 -13.66 3.46
N ALA A 65 -7.55 -13.02 3.96
CA ALA A 65 -8.81 -13.66 4.30
C ALA A 65 -9.76 -13.52 3.11
N TRP A 66 -10.47 -14.59 2.78
CA TRP A 66 -11.43 -14.64 1.69
C TRP A 66 -12.86 -14.60 2.23
N GLU A 67 -13.72 -13.87 1.55
CA GLU A 67 -15.16 -13.83 1.80
C GLU A 67 -15.90 -13.84 0.45
N ALA A 68 -17.06 -14.49 0.41
CA ALA A 68 -17.90 -14.52 -0.78
C ALA A 68 -19.34 -14.14 -0.44
N GLN A 69 -19.98 -13.45 -1.38
CA GLN A 69 -21.43 -13.19 -1.39
C GLN A 69 -22.02 -13.84 -2.64
N GLY A 70 -23.10 -14.62 -2.52
CA GLY A 70 -23.68 -15.35 -3.65
C GLY A 70 -23.01 -16.69 -3.96
N GLY A 71 -22.23 -17.25 -3.02
CA GLY A 71 -21.57 -18.55 -3.12
C GLY A 71 -20.72 -18.81 -1.88
N SER A 72 -19.80 -19.77 -1.97
CA SER A 72 -18.83 -20.07 -0.90
C SER A 72 -17.41 -19.89 -1.40
N VAL A 73 -16.49 -19.43 -0.55
CA VAL A 73 -15.05 -19.41 -0.84
C VAL A 73 -14.29 -19.96 0.35
N ASP A 74 -13.29 -20.80 0.09
CA ASP A 74 -12.43 -21.34 1.14
C ASP A 74 -11.20 -20.46 1.42
N ALA A 75 -10.40 -20.86 2.41
CA ALA A 75 -9.19 -20.12 2.79
C ALA A 75 -8.08 -20.12 1.71
N SER A 76 -8.14 -21.02 0.73
CA SER A 76 -7.20 -21.07 -0.40
C SER A 76 -7.59 -20.11 -1.53
N GLY A 77 -8.83 -19.60 -1.51
CA GLY A 77 -9.38 -18.77 -2.58
C GLY A 77 -10.17 -19.59 -3.61
N HIS A 78 -10.49 -20.85 -3.32
CA HIS A 78 -11.36 -21.65 -4.17
C HIS A 78 -12.81 -21.25 -3.93
N PHE A 79 -13.44 -20.66 -4.95
CA PHE A 79 -14.86 -20.31 -4.93
C PHE A 79 -15.70 -21.44 -5.50
N THR A 80 -16.86 -21.70 -4.90
CA THR A 80 -17.87 -22.64 -5.39
C THR A 80 -19.19 -21.90 -5.60
N ALA A 81 -19.68 -21.93 -6.84
CA ALA A 81 -20.96 -21.35 -7.22
C ALA A 81 -22.13 -22.19 -6.63
N PRO A 82 -23.21 -21.55 -6.17
CA PRO A 82 -24.41 -22.27 -5.74
C PRO A 82 -25.11 -22.94 -6.93
N ALA A 83 -26.10 -23.78 -6.63
CA ALA A 83 -26.92 -24.43 -7.66
C ALA A 83 -27.87 -23.45 -8.39
N GLU A 84 -28.23 -22.35 -7.73
CA GLU A 84 -29.04 -21.29 -8.32
C GLU A 84 -28.13 -20.31 -9.08
N PRO A 85 -28.37 -20.04 -10.39
CA PRO A 85 -27.58 -19.07 -11.13
C PRO A 85 -27.74 -17.65 -10.56
N GLY A 86 -26.65 -16.89 -10.57
CA GLY A 86 -26.66 -15.53 -10.04
C GLY A 86 -25.27 -14.90 -10.10
N THR A 87 -25.19 -13.63 -9.71
CA THR A 87 -23.91 -12.93 -9.58
C THR A 87 -23.36 -13.09 -8.17
N ALA A 88 -22.08 -13.44 -8.06
CA ALA A 88 -21.37 -13.51 -6.79
C ALA A 88 -20.19 -12.54 -6.77
N THR A 89 -19.82 -12.11 -5.57
CA THR A 89 -18.63 -11.27 -5.33
C THR A 89 -17.70 -11.98 -4.38
N VAL A 90 -16.43 -12.11 -4.78
CA VAL A 90 -15.36 -12.67 -3.94
C VAL A 90 -14.45 -11.54 -3.51
N VAL A 91 -14.15 -11.44 -2.21
CA VAL A 91 -13.35 -10.38 -1.61
C VAL A 91 -12.14 -10.98 -0.90
N ALA A 92 -10.95 -10.48 -1.23
CA ALA A 92 -9.72 -10.72 -0.50
C ALA A 92 -9.42 -9.54 0.42
N ARG A 93 -9.13 -9.81 1.70
CA ARG A 93 -8.65 -8.81 2.67
C ARG A 93 -7.26 -9.15 3.17
N ALA A 94 -6.29 -8.26 2.95
CA ALA A 94 -4.92 -8.40 3.44
C ALA A 94 -4.71 -7.59 4.73
N TYR A 95 -3.60 -7.88 5.43
CA TYR A 95 -3.15 -7.06 6.55
C TYR A 95 -2.94 -5.59 6.15
N GLY A 96 -3.25 -4.68 7.07
CA GLY A 96 -3.23 -3.24 6.84
C GLY A 96 -4.50 -2.70 6.17
N GLY A 97 -5.60 -3.46 6.17
CA GLY A 97 -6.91 -3.00 5.70
C GLY A 97 -7.09 -2.96 4.18
N ARG A 98 -6.12 -3.48 3.42
CA ARG A 98 -6.19 -3.53 1.96
C ARG A 98 -7.19 -4.59 1.51
N THR A 99 -8.03 -4.24 0.55
CA THR A 99 -9.05 -5.13 0.00
C THR A 99 -9.02 -5.14 -1.52
N ALA A 100 -9.38 -6.27 -2.12
CA ALA A 100 -9.60 -6.41 -3.56
C ALA A 100 -10.76 -7.38 -3.79
N SER A 101 -11.47 -7.23 -4.90
CA SER A 101 -12.66 -8.02 -5.21
C SER A 101 -12.67 -8.53 -6.64
N ALA A 102 -13.38 -9.62 -6.85
CA ALA A 102 -13.69 -10.19 -8.16
C ALA A 102 -15.18 -10.54 -8.28
N THR A 103 -15.68 -10.56 -9.51
CA THR A 103 -17.07 -10.86 -9.82
C THR A 103 -17.22 -12.19 -10.53
N VAL A 104 -18.11 -13.05 -10.03
CA VAL A 104 -18.52 -14.29 -10.70
C VAL A 104 -19.90 -14.09 -11.32
N LYS A 105 -20.08 -14.56 -12.56
CA LYS A 105 -21.35 -14.51 -13.30
C LYS A 105 -21.81 -15.90 -13.72
#